data_AF-A0A970XLZ4-F1
#
_entry.id   AF-A0A970XLZ4-F1
#
_cell.length_a   1.000
_cell.length_b   1.000
_cell.length_c   1.000
_cell.angle_alpha   90.00
_cell.angle_beta   90.00
_cell.angle_gamma   90.00
#
_symmetry.space_group_name_H-M   'P 1'
#
loop_
_entity.id
_entity.type
_entity.pdbx_description
1 polymer ?
#
loop_
_entity_poly.entity_id
_entity_poly.type
_entity_poly.pdbx_seq_one_letter_code
_entity_poly.pdbx_strand_id
1 'polypeptide(L)' 'MDDFLMRLMELSSQGFFCSQILLMLRLEAEGKQNPDLVRALGGLAGGLGFSGKTCGALTGGACLIAYYAGKGAPDERAD' A
#
# COMPACT_ATOMS: atom_id res chain seq x y z
N MET A 1 -13.67 4.81 19.00
CA MET A 1 -12.43 4.33 18.36
C MET A 1 -12.41 4.95 16.98
N ASP A 2 -11.28 5.49 16.52
CA ASP A 2 -11.20 6.13 15.20
C ASP A 2 -11.56 5.14 14.08
N ASP A 3 -12.46 5.54 13.16
CA ASP A 3 -12.97 4.69 12.06
C ASP A 3 -11.82 4.17 11.19
N PHE A 4 -10.81 5.01 10.99
CA PHE A 4 -9.60 4.64 10.27
C PHE A 4 -8.83 3.51 10.98
N LEU A 5 -8.67 3.60 12.29
CA LEU A 5 -7.97 2.58 13.09
C LEU A 5 -8.75 1.26 13.10
N MET A 6 -10.09 1.32 13.16
CA MET A 6 -10.94 0.12 13.06
C MET A 6 -10.75 -0.57 11.71
N ARG A 7 -10.76 0.19 10.61
CA ARG A 7 -10.55 -0.37 9.27
C ARG A 7 -9.15 -0.96 9.10
N LEU A 8 -8.13 -0.29 9.61
CA LEU A 8 -6.76 -0.80 9.60
C LEU A 8 -6.65 -2.15 10.33
N MET A 9 -7.27 -2.27 11.51
CA MET A 9 -7.27 -3.51 12.28
C MET A 9 -8.04 -4.62 11.56
N GLU A 10 -9.17 -4.31 10.94
CA GLU A 10 -9.94 -5.26 10.13
C GLU A 10 -9.09 -5.83 8.99
N LEU A 11 -8.43 -4.97 8.20
CA LEU A 11 -7.57 -5.39 7.10
C LEU A 11 -6.35 -6.20 7.60
N SER A 12 -5.76 -5.81 8.72
CA SER A 12 -4.68 -6.58 9.35
C SER A 12 -5.15 -7.96 9.79
N SER A 13 -6.38 -8.08 10.31
CA SER A 13 -6.96 -9.37 10.74
C SER A 13 -7.19 -10.33 9.56
N GLN A 14 -7.33 -9.79 8.34
CA GLN A 14 -7.46 -10.56 7.10
C GLN A 14 -6.11 -11.01 6.52
N GLY A 15 -4.99 -10.68 7.18
CA GLY A 15 -3.64 -11.12 6.78
C GLY A 15 -2.91 -10.18 5.82
N PHE A 16 -3.43 -8.98 5.56
CA PHE A 16 -2.71 -7.97 4.78
C PHE A 16 -1.56 -7.35 5.58
N PHE A 17 -0.44 -7.07 4.91
CA PHE A 17 0.72 -6.43 5.52
C PHE A 17 0.62 -4.90 5.48
N CYS A 18 1.42 -4.23 6.33
CA CYS A 18 1.42 -2.78 6.44
C CYS A 18 1.56 -2.03 5.11
N SER A 19 2.41 -2.50 4.19
CA SER A 19 2.55 -1.93 2.85
C SER A 19 1.25 -2.02 2.03
N GLN A 20 0.55 -3.15 2.12
CA GLN A 20 -0.70 -3.39 1.41
C GLN A 20 -1.84 -2.55 2.00
N ILE A 21 -1.95 -2.55 3.34
CA ILE A 21 -3.01 -1.82 4.06
C ILE A 21 -2.97 -0.33 3.74
N LEU A 22 -1.78 0.30 3.73
CA LEU A 22 -1.65 1.73 3.41
C LEU A 22 -2.27 2.07 2.05
N LEU A 23 -1.99 1.26 1.03
CA LEU A 23 -2.52 1.49 -0.29
C LEU A 23 -4.01 1.12 -0.40
N MET A 24 -4.45 0.04 0.26
CA MET A 24 -5.86 -0.34 0.31
C MET A 24 -6.73 0.76 0.91
N LEU A 25 -6.31 1.33 2.04
CA LEU A 25 -7.02 2.44 2.69
C LEU A 25 -7.12 3.64 1.74
N ARG A 26 -6.08 3.91 0.94
CA ARG A 26 -6.15 4.97 -0.09
C ARG A 26 -7.11 4.64 -1.22
N LEU A 27 -7.03 3.42 -1.77
CA LEU A 27 -7.89 2.98 -2.86
C LEU A 27 -9.36 3.02 -2.41
N GLU A 28 -9.67 2.56 -1.20
CA GLU A 28 -10.99 2.64 -0.59
C GLU A 28 -11.48 4.09 -0.44
N ALA A 29 -10.62 5.01 0.01
CA ALA A 29 -10.95 6.43 0.09
C ALA A 29 -11.26 7.07 -1.28
N GLU A 30 -10.76 6.49 -2.38
CA GLU A 30 -11.07 6.90 -3.75
C GLU A 30 -12.22 6.10 -4.40
N GLY A 31 -12.82 5.15 -3.67
CA GLY A 31 -13.80 4.23 -4.25
C GLY A 31 -13.23 3.30 -5.31
N LYS A 32 -11.91 3.08 -5.31
CA LYS A 32 -11.18 2.23 -6.26
C LYS A 32 -10.83 0.88 -5.65
N GLN A 33 -10.60 -0.10 -6.51
CA GLN A 33 -10.01 -1.39 -6.15
C GLN A 33 -8.94 -1.74 -7.17
N ASN A 34 -7.79 -2.22 -6.70
CA ASN A 34 -6.72 -2.72 -7.57
C ASN A 34 -6.02 -3.91 -6.89
N PRO A 35 -6.59 -5.13 -7.01
CA PRO A 35 -6.04 -6.32 -6.37
C PRO A 35 -4.61 -6.67 -6.83
N ASP A 36 -4.26 -6.38 -8.07
CA ASP A 36 -2.93 -6.68 -8.61
C ASP A 36 -1.85 -5.80 -8.00
N LEU A 37 -2.14 -4.50 -7.85
CA LEU A 37 -1.26 -3.57 -7.16
C LEU A 37 -1.12 -3.94 -5.67
N VAL A 38 -2.23 -4.26 -4.99
CA VAL A 38 -2.20 -4.73 -3.59
C VAL A 38 -1.36 -6.00 -3.45
N ARG A 39 -1.46 -6.95 -4.39
CA ARG A 39 -0.62 -8.15 -4.40
C ARG A 39 0.86 -7.82 -4.57
N ALA A 40 1.20 -6.88 -5.46
CA ALA A 40 2.58 -6.45 -5.70
C ALA A 40 3.22 -5.84 -4.43
N LEU A 41 2.49 -5.02 -3.67
CA LEU A 41 3.00 -4.47 -2.39
C LEU A 41 3.25 -5.52 -1.31
N GLY A 42 2.74 -6.75 -1.46
CA GLY A 42 3.06 -7.87 -0.58
C GLY A 42 4.56 -8.19 -0.55
N GLY A 43 5.30 -7.90 -1.63
CA GLY A 43 6.76 -8.07 -1.68
C GLY A 43 7.53 -7.17 -0.72
N LEU A 44 6.89 -6.14 -0.14
CA LEU A 44 7.52 -5.24 0.84
C LEU A 44 7.33 -5.72 2.30
N ALA A 45 6.50 -6.74 2.51
CA ALA A 45 6.18 -7.28 3.83
C ALA A 45 7.43 -7.77 4.57
N GLY A 46 7.44 -7.63 5.90
CA GLY A 46 8.53 -8.12 6.76
C GLY A 46 9.91 -7.52 6.46
N GLY A 47 9.96 -6.39 5.74
CA GLY A 47 11.17 -5.70 5.36
C GLY A 47 11.81 -6.25 4.09
N LEU A 48 11.17 -6.01 2.93
CA LEU A 48 11.49 -6.60 1.61
C LEU A 48 11.44 -8.13 1.61
N GLY A 49 10.24 -8.69 1.43
CA GLY A 49 10.02 -10.12 1.28
C GLY A 49 10.46 -10.93 2.50
N PHE A 50 10.16 -10.42 3.71
CA PHE A 50 10.55 -11.02 4.99
C PHE A 50 12.06 -11.16 5.23
N SER A 51 12.89 -10.39 4.51
CA SER A 51 14.34 -10.39 4.72
C SER A 51 14.80 -9.59 5.95
N GLY A 52 13.88 -8.92 6.67
CA GLY A 52 14.20 -8.12 7.85
C GLY A 52 14.98 -6.84 7.52
N LYS A 53 14.95 -6.39 6.27
CA LYS A 53 15.62 -5.18 5.78
C LYS A 53 14.68 -3.97 5.97
N THR A 54 14.65 -3.05 5.02
CA THR A 54 13.91 -1.79 5.10
C THR A 54 12.42 -2.02 5.35
N CYS A 55 11.86 -1.36 6.37
CA CYS A 55 10.47 -1.48 6.81
C CYS A 55 9.44 -1.43 5.66
N GLY A 56 8.48 -2.35 5.68
CA GLY A 56 7.39 -2.42 4.69
C GLY A 56 6.44 -1.23 4.73
N ALA A 57 6.18 -0.65 5.91
CA ALA A 57 5.35 0.55 6.01
C ALA A 57 6.06 1.77 5.38
N LEU A 58 7.38 1.88 5.56
CA LEU A 58 8.18 2.96 4.97
C LEU A 58 8.22 2.85 3.44
N THR A 59 8.59 1.68 2.92
CA THR A 59 8.66 1.44 1.46
C THR A 59 7.28 1.46 0.82
N GLY A 60 6.25 0.93 1.48
CA GLY A 60 4.86 1.04 1.04
C GLY A 60 4.35 2.49 1.02
N GLY A 61 4.75 3.31 2.00
CA GLY A 61 4.50 4.75 1.98
C GLY A 61 5.14 5.45 0.78
N ALA A 62 6.38 5.09 0.43
CA ALA A 62 7.02 5.59 -0.79
C ALA A 62 6.26 5.18 -2.05
N CYS A 63 5.77 3.94 -2.13
CA CYS A 63 4.88 3.49 -3.22
C CYS A 63 3.57 4.28 -3.26
N LEU A 64 2.96 4.61 -2.12
CA LEU A 64 1.76 5.43 -2.06
C LEU A 64 2.00 6.87 -2.52
N ILE A 65 3.17 7.46 -2.23
CA ILE A 65 3.54 8.77 -2.78
C ILE A 65 3.68 8.67 -4.30
N ALA A 66 4.38 7.64 -4.80
CA ALA A 66 4.54 7.39 -6.23
C ALA A 66 3.21 7.02 -6.92
N TYR A 67 2.22 6.50 -6.20
CA TYR A 67 0.87 6.29 -6.74
C TYR A 67 0.21 7.60 -7.19
N TYR A 68 0.58 8.73 -6.57
CA TYR A 68 0.10 10.06 -6.97
C TYR A 68 1.02 10.77 -7.95
N ALA A 69 2.32 10.77 -7.66
CA ALA A 69 3.29 11.61 -8.37
C ALA A 69 4.06 10.84 -9.45
N GLY A 70 3.92 9.51 -9.50
CA GLY A 70 4.66 8.65 -10.41
C GLY A 70 4.00 8.53 -11.77
N LYS A 71 4.81 8.17 -12.77
CA LYS A 71 4.37 7.88 -14.13
C LYS A 71 3.80 6.46 -14.23
N GLY A 72 2.55 6.33 -14.65
CA GLY A 72 1.84 5.06 -14.86
C GLY A 72 1.65 4.65 -16.32
N ALA A 73 1.62 5.59 -17.27
CA ALA A 73 1.45 5.32 -18.71
C ALA A 73 2.50 6.03 -19.58
N PRO A 74 2.78 5.59 -20.84
CA PRO A 74 3.83 6.15 -21.69
C PRO A 74 3.74 7.67 -21.92
N ASP A 75 2.52 8.19 -21.99
CA ASP A 75 2.17 9.58 -22.24
C ASP A 75 2.10 10.44 -20.97
N GLU A 76 2.15 9.84 -19.79
CA GLU A 76 2.19 10.55 -18.52
C GLU A 76 3.60 11.10 -18.20
N ARG A 77 3.65 12.17 -17.42
CA ARG A 77 4.86 12.73 -16.83
C ARG A 77 4.71 12.66 -15.31
N ALA A 78 5.75 12.21 -14.61
CA ALA A 78 5.80 12.29 -13.16
C ALA A 78 5.83 13.76 -12.72
N ASP A 79 5.14 14.05 -11.62
CA ASP A 79 5.03 15.39 -11.04
C ASP A 79 6.38 15.92 -10.54
#